data_AF-A0A7S1M8L5-F1
#
_entry.id   AF-A0A7S1M8L5-F1
#
_cell.length_a   1.000
_cell.length_b   1.000
_cell.length_c   1.000
_cell.angle_alpha   90.00
_cell.angle_beta   90.00
_cell.angle_gamma   90.00
#
_symmetry.space_group_name_H-M   'P 1'
#
loop_
_entity.id
_entity.type
_entity.pdbx_description
1 polymer ?
#
loop_
_entity_poly.entity_id
_entity_poly.type
_entity_poly.pdbx_seq_one_letter_code
_entity_poly.pdbx_strand_id
1 'polypeptide(L)'
;LKCEVTCSAEHVEPEQGTVPPDVCRVGGAVDKEKLAAKIVACETPTPSEVLAYFNNELKERICFLDGGMGTRIQAEDLQEADYRGERFKDFSMIDANGVPVSLKGNNDLLCISKPEMIKDIHKEYFAAGSDICETN
;
A
#
# COMPACT_ATOMS: atom_id res chain seq x y z
N LEU A 1 14.48 8.33 -19.78
CA LEU A 1 13.01 8.31 -19.65
C LEU A 1 12.56 9.65 -19.07
N LYS A 2 12.28 10.65 -19.91
CA LYS A 2 11.55 11.86 -19.47
C LYS A 2 10.16 11.74 -20.09
N CYS A 3 9.17 11.39 -19.27
CA CYS A 3 7.77 11.46 -19.64
C CYS A 3 7.30 12.84 -19.18
N GLU A 4 6.80 13.66 -20.11
CA GLU A 4 6.07 14.86 -19.74
C GLU A 4 4.70 14.43 -19.22
N VAL A 5 4.47 14.63 -17.93
CA VAL A 5 3.15 14.43 -17.30
C VAL A 5 2.41 15.75 -17.43
N THR A 6 1.32 15.76 -18.20
CA THR A 6 0.42 16.90 -18.31
C THR A 6 -0.85 16.62 -17.52
N CYS A 7 -1.22 17.55 -16.63
CA CYS A 7 -2.48 17.50 -15.90
C CYS A 7 -3.44 18.50 -16.55
N SER A 8 -4.55 18.01 -17.10
CA SER A 8 -5.61 18.83 -17.68
C SER A 8 -6.70 19.19 -16.66
N ALA A 9 -6.54 18.82 -15.39
CA ALA A 9 -7.50 19.16 -14.36
C ALA A 9 -7.36 20.66 -14.03
N GLU A 10 -8.49 21.36 -13.98
CA GLU A 10 -8.53 22.73 -13.48
C GLU A 10 -8.10 22.75 -12.02
N HIS A 11 -7.27 23.74 -11.66
CA HIS A 11 -6.92 23.97 -10.27
C HIS A 11 -8.17 24.45 -9.53
N VAL A 12 -8.67 23.64 -8.62
CA VAL A 12 -9.84 23.99 -7.79
C VAL A 12 -9.33 24.81 -6.60
N GLU A 13 -9.58 26.12 -6.65
CA GLU A 13 -9.38 27.00 -5.49
C GLU A 13 -10.50 26.76 -4.47
N PRO A 14 -10.19 26.41 -3.21
CA PRO A 14 -11.21 26.23 -2.19
C PRO A 14 -11.91 27.56 -1.88
N GLU A 15 -13.22 27.52 -1.62
CA GLU A 15 -13.96 28.71 -1.21
C GLU A 15 -13.38 29.28 0.09
N GLN A 16 -13.32 30.61 0.19
CA GLN A 16 -12.77 31.31 1.35
C GLN A 16 -13.55 30.92 2.62
N GLY A 17 -12.85 30.42 3.63
CA GLY A 17 -13.46 29.92 4.87
C GLY A 17 -13.82 28.44 4.87
N THR A 18 -13.52 27.70 3.80
CA THR A 18 -13.58 26.23 3.80
C THR A 18 -12.61 25.67 4.83
N VAL A 19 -13.16 25.04 5.88
CA VAL A 19 -12.38 24.32 6.88
C VAL A 19 -12.43 22.83 6.53
N PRO A 20 -11.29 22.12 6.49
CA PRO A 20 -11.29 20.67 6.33
C PRO A 20 -12.20 20.03 7.40
N PRO A 21 -13.01 19.03 7.04
CA PRO A 21 -13.81 18.32 8.04
C PRO A 21 -12.90 17.71 9.10
N ASP A 22 -13.32 17.77 10.37
CA ASP A 22 -12.63 17.07 11.45
C ASP A 22 -12.78 15.56 11.23
N VAL A 23 -11.72 14.96 10.69
CA VAL A 23 -11.68 13.54 10.31
C VAL A 23 -11.98 12.60 11.47
N CYS A 24 -11.67 13.00 12.71
CA CYS A 24 -11.92 12.21 13.92
C CYS A 24 -13.40 12.24 14.35
N ARG A 25 -14.19 13.18 13.80
CA ARG A 25 -15.62 13.35 14.11
C ARG A 25 -16.55 12.88 13.00
N VAL A 26 -16.00 12.43 11.87
CA VAL A 26 -16.79 11.80 10.81
C VAL A 26 -17.34 10.48 11.35
N GLY A 27 -18.66 10.38 11.46
CA GLY A 27 -19.35 9.19 11.95
C GLY A 27 -20.63 8.93 11.17
N GLY A 28 -21.34 7.87 11.54
CA GLY A 28 -22.57 7.47 10.90
C GLY A 28 -22.70 5.95 10.87
N ALA A 29 -23.90 5.47 10.52
CA ALA A 29 -24.10 4.05 10.27
C ALA A 29 -23.26 3.62 9.07
N VAL A 30 -22.47 2.55 9.23
CA VAL A 30 -21.69 1.96 8.16
C VAL A 30 -22.26 0.59 7.85
N ASP A 31 -22.72 0.43 6.61
CA ASP A 31 -23.10 -0.87 6.07
C ASP A 31 -21.82 -1.60 5.61
N LYS A 32 -21.31 -2.47 6.49
CA LYS A 32 -20.06 -3.22 6.26
C LYS A 32 -20.18 -4.18 5.07
N GLU A 33 -21.36 -4.76 4.86
CA GLU A 33 -21.60 -5.72 3.76
C GLU A 33 -21.55 -5.00 2.42
N LYS A 34 -22.21 -3.85 2.32
CA LYS A 34 -22.15 -3.01 1.12
C LYS A 34 -20.73 -2.50 0.84
N LEU A 35 -20.02 -2.07 1.88
CA LEU A 35 -18.63 -1.61 1.74
C LEU A 35 -17.71 -2.74 1.26
N ALA A 36 -17.85 -3.94 1.82
CA ALA A 36 -17.10 -5.11 1.39
C ALA A 36 -17.44 -5.50 -0.07
N ALA A 37 -18.71 -5.48 -0.45
CA ALA A 37 -19.13 -5.77 -1.83
C ALA A 37 -18.52 -4.79 -2.84
N LYS A 38 -18.45 -3.50 -2.47
CA LYS A 38 -17.79 -2.45 -3.27
C LYS A 38 -16.31 -2.77 -3.51
N ILE A 39 -15.58 -3.14 -2.46
CA ILE A 39 -14.15 -3.51 -2.55
C ILE A 39 -13.96 -4.76 -3.42
N VAL A 40 -14.81 -5.78 -3.25
CA VAL A 40 -14.77 -7.01 -4.06
C VAL A 40 -15.03 -6.73 -5.54
N ALA A 41 -15.86 -5.72 -5.85
CA ALA A 41 -16.08 -5.24 -7.21
C ALA A 41 -14.94 -4.36 -7.76
N CYS A 42 -13.82 -4.22 -7.02
CA CYS A 42 -12.69 -3.35 -7.33
C CYS A 42 -13.05 -1.85 -7.41
N GLU A 43 -14.12 -1.43 -6.74
CA GLU A 43 -14.46 -0.03 -6.59
C GLU A 43 -13.77 0.58 -5.35
N THR A 44 -13.52 1.89 -5.39
CA THR A 44 -12.83 2.60 -4.30
C THR A 44 -13.83 3.18 -3.30
N PRO A 45 -13.79 2.77 -2.02
CA PRO A 45 -14.48 3.48 -0.95
C PRO A 45 -14.14 4.97 -0.92
N THR A 46 -15.14 5.81 -0.70
CA THR A 46 -14.92 7.24 -0.53
C THR A 46 -14.19 7.51 0.79
N PRO A 47 -13.45 8.64 0.91
CA PRO A 47 -12.82 9.00 2.17
C PRO A 47 -13.79 9.03 3.35
N SER A 48 -15.02 9.50 3.16
CA SER A 48 -16.04 9.53 4.22
C SER A 48 -16.49 8.13 4.67
N GLU A 49 -16.62 7.17 3.74
CA GLU A 49 -16.93 5.77 4.07
C GLU A 49 -15.81 5.14 4.91
N VAL A 50 -14.54 5.36 4.53
CA VAL A 50 -13.36 4.84 5.24
C VAL A 50 -13.24 5.46 6.63
N LEU A 51 -13.39 6.79 6.75
CA LEU A 51 -13.34 7.49 8.02
C LEU A 51 -14.45 7.02 8.97
N ALA A 52 -15.68 6.91 8.49
CA ALA A 52 -16.79 6.42 9.30
C ALA A 52 -16.56 4.97 9.78
N TYR A 53 -16.02 4.09 8.92
CA TYR A 53 -15.69 2.72 9.29
C TYR A 53 -14.66 2.69 10.44
N PHE A 54 -13.50 3.31 10.26
CA PHE A 54 -12.44 3.29 11.27
C PHE A 54 -12.82 4.02 12.56
N ASN A 55 -13.50 5.18 12.48
CA ASN A 55 -13.94 5.90 13.67
C ASN A 55 -14.98 5.12 14.49
N ASN A 56 -15.73 4.21 13.87
CA ASN A 56 -16.62 3.30 14.58
C ASN A 56 -15.84 2.13 15.18
N GLU A 57 -14.98 1.45 14.40
CA GLU A 57 -14.18 0.31 14.89
C GLU A 57 -13.27 0.69 16.07
N LEU A 58 -12.57 1.82 15.96
CA LEU A 58 -11.60 2.29 16.96
C LEU A 58 -12.23 2.72 18.29
N LYS A 59 -13.56 2.93 18.33
CA LYS A 59 -14.29 3.18 19.59
C LYS A 59 -14.66 1.88 20.33
N GLU A 60 -14.89 0.82 19.57
CA GLU A 60 -15.37 -0.46 20.12
C GLU A 60 -14.22 -1.42 20.46
N ARG A 61 -13.11 -1.33 19.73
CA ARG A 61 -11.97 -2.23 19.91
C ARG A 61 -10.64 -1.62 19.47
N ILE A 62 -9.56 -2.29 19.86
CA ILE A 62 -8.22 -2.03 19.34
C ILE A 62 -8.12 -2.70 17.97
N CYS A 63 -7.67 -1.94 16.96
CA CYS A 63 -7.29 -2.47 15.66
C CYS A 63 -5.78 -2.74 15.62
N PHE A 64 -5.37 -3.85 15.01
CA PHE A 64 -3.96 -4.23 14.88
C PHE A 64 -3.42 -3.89 13.48
N LEU A 65 -2.28 -3.20 13.45
CA LEU A 65 -1.45 -3.08 12.25
C LEU A 65 -0.66 -4.38 12.02
N ASP A 66 -0.23 -4.62 10.80
CA ASP A 66 0.64 -5.75 10.45
C ASP A 66 2.05 -5.61 11.05
N GLY A 67 2.81 -6.70 10.93
CA GLY A 67 4.19 -6.74 11.39
C GLY A 67 5.18 -6.22 10.36
N GLY A 68 6.46 -6.25 10.71
CA GLY A 68 7.52 -5.78 9.81
C GLY A 68 7.68 -6.64 8.55
N MET A 69 7.24 -6.10 7.41
CA MET A 69 7.37 -6.71 6.08
C MET A 69 8.81 -7.15 5.77
N GLY A 70 9.80 -6.28 6.00
CA GLY A 70 11.20 -6.60 5.75
C GLY A 70 11.73 -7.78 6.56
N THR A 71 11.34 -7.89 7.83
CA THR A 71 11.71 -9.03 8.69
C THR A 71 11.10 -10.33 8.18
N ARG A 72 9.86 -10.30 7.68
CA ARG A 72 9.27 -11.48 7.04
C ARG A 72 9.99 -11.84 5.75
N ILE A 73 10.25 -10.89 4.86
CA ILE A 73 10.96 -11.14 3.59
C ILE A 73 12.34 -11.76 3.81
N GLN A 74 13.06 -11.37 4.88
CA GLN A 74 14.37 -11.95 5.21
C GLN A 74 14.33 -13.47 5.44
N ALA A 75 13.20 -14.03 5.89
CA ALA A 75 13.05 -15.47 6.09
C ALA A 75 12.94 -16.27 4.78
N GLU A 76 12.73 -15.60 3.65
CA GLU A 76 12.61 -16.23 2.32
C GLU A 76 13.98 -16.48 1.64
N ASP A 77 15.10 -16.07 2.25
CA ASP A 77 16.49 -16.22 1.77
C ASP A 77 16.69 -15.87 0.27
N LEU A 78 16.13 -14.73 -0.13
CA LEU A 78 16.11 -14.29 -1.52
C LEU A 78 17.49 -13.90 -2.05
N GLN A 79 17.71 -14.18 -3.33
CA GLN A 79 18.93 -13.88 -4.05
C GLN A 79 18.72 -12.76 -5.07
N GLU A 80 19.80 -12.18 -5.57
CA GLU A 80 19.77 -11.05 -6.53
C GLU A 80 18.84 -11.31 -7.73
N ALA A 81 18.80 -12.54 -8.23
CA ALA A 81 17.92 -12.93 -9.33
C ALA A 81 16.43 -12.79 -8.99
N ASP A 82 16.04 -13.00 -7.73
CA ASP A 82 14.66 -12.89 -7.26
C ASP A 82 14.17 -11.44 -7.24
N TYR A 83 15.05 -10.50 -6.88
CA TYR A 83 14.77 -9.06 -6.91
C TYR A 83 14.73 -8.52 -8.34
N ARG A 84 15.56 -9.08 -9.23
CA ARG A 84 15.58 -8.69 -10.65
C ARG A 84 14.32 -9.16 -11.37
N GLY A 85 13.92 -10.40 -11.14
CA GLY A 85 12.89 -11.07 -11.93
C GLY A 85 13.14 -10.92 -13.43
N GLU A 86 12.07 -11.03 -14.22
CA GLU A 86 12.17 -10.85 -15.67
C GLU A 86 12.37 -9.37 -16.05
N ARG A 87 11.70 -8.45 -15.34
CA ARG A 87 11.66 -7.03 -15.69
C ARG A 87 13.01 -6.34 -15.58
N PHE A 88 13.86 -6.75 -14.65
CA PHE A 88 15.14 -6.10 -14.35
C PHE A 88 16.35 -7.02 -14.55
N LYS A 89 16.20 -8.14 -15.26
CA LYS A 89 17.31 -9.08 -15.54
C LYS A 89 18.52 -8.40 -16.19
N ASP A 90 18.26 -7.46 -17.11
CA ASP A 90 19.29 -6.75 -17.88
C ASP A 90 19.73 -5.42 -17.22
N PHE A 91 19.29 -5.14 -15.99
CA PHE A 91 19.66 -3.92 -15.28
C PHE A 91 21.16 -3.91 -14.95
N SER A 92 21.93 -3.01 -15.56
CA SER A 92 23.40 -3.01 -15.46
C SER A 92 23.97 -1.63 -15.12
N MET A 93 23.24 -0.81 -14.37
CA MET A 93 23.75 0.49 -13.95
C MET A 93 24.96 0.34 -13.02
N ILE A 94 25.86 1.31 -13.13
CA ILE A 94 27.06 1.44 -12.31
C ILE A 94 26.86 2.63 -11.37
N ASP A 95 27.22 2.48 -10.10
CA ASP A 95 27.13 3.55 -9.11
C ASP A 95 28.25 4.61 -9.29
N ALA A 96 28.22 5.65 -8.45
CA ALA A 96 29.22 6.73 -8.51
C ALA A 96 30.67 6.27 -8.23
N ASN A 97 30.86 5.06 -7.69
CA ASN A 97 32.16 4.49 -7.36
C ASN A 97 32.66 3.49 -8.42
N GLY A 98 31.91 3.28 -9.52
CA GLY A 98 32.29 2.32 -10.55
C GLY A 98 31.84 0.88 -10.26
N VAL A 99 30.94 0.65 -9.30
CA VAL A 99 30.48 -0.68 -8.90
C VAL A 99 29.10 -1.00 -9.50
N PRO A 100 28.85 -2.22 -10.03
CA PRO A 100 27.52 -2.62 -10.47
C PRO A 100 26.47 -2.52 -9.36
N VAL A 101 25.33 -1.90 -9.66
CA VAL A 101 24.25 -1.71 -8.71
C VAL A 101 23.51 -3.04 -8.49
N SER A 102 23.56 -3.52 -7.24
CA SER A 102 22.77 -4.66 -6.74
C SER A 102 21.32 -4.23 -6.50
N LEU A 103 20.36 -5.09 -6.87
CA LEU A 103 18.95 -4.89 -6.57
C LEU A 103 18.48 -5.66 -5.32
N LYS A 104 19.27 -6.64 -4.86
CA LYS A 104 19.02 -7.37 -3.61
C LYS A 104 18.90 -6.42 -2.43
N GLY A 105 17.83 -6.61 -1.65
CA GLY A 105 17.48 -5.79 -0.49
C GLY A 105 16.49 -4.66 -0.79
N ASN A 106 16.24 -4.34 -2.06
CA ASN A 106 15.15 -3.43 -2.43
C ASN A 106 13.82 -4.20 -2.49
N ASN A 107 13.13 -4.28 -1.35
CA ASN A 107 11.91 -5.08 -1.19
C ASN A 107 10.75 -4.60 -2.06
N ASP A 108 10.67 -3.31 -2.41
CA ASP A 108 9.63 -2.75 -3.26
C ASP A 108 9.62 -3.43 -4.64
N LEU A 109 10.78 -3.88 -5.13
CA LEU A 109 10.87 -4.60 -6.41
C LEU A 109 10.14 -5.93 -6.39
N LEU A 110 9.98 -6.55 -5.21
CA LEU A 110 9.30 -7.83 -5.06
C LEU A 110 7.79 -7.72 -5.35
N CYS A 111 7.18 -6.54 -5.23
CA CYS A 111 5.83 -6.28 -5.73
C CYS A 111 5.69 -6.55 -7.23
N ILE A 112 6.79 -6.49 -7.99
CA ILE A 112 6.83 -6.71 -9.43
C ILE A 112 7.46 -8.07 -9.76
N SER A 113 8.57 -8.43 -9.13
CA SER A 113 9.31 -9.65 -9.45
C SER A 113 8.75 -10.92 -8.79
N LYS A 114 8.14 -10.79 -7.61
CA LYS A 114 7.52 -11.88 -6.84
C LYS A 114 6.18 -11.47 -6.19
N PRO A 115 5.18 -11.01 -6.98
CA PRO A 115 3.94 -10.47 -6.45
C PRO A 115 3.14 -11.45 -5.59
N GLU A 116 3.14 -12.75 -5.94
CA GLU A 116 2.40 -13.75 -5.17
C GLU A 116 2.99 -13.98 -3.76
N MET A 117 4.32 -13.94 -3.62
CA MET A 117 4.95 -14.05 -2.30
C MET A 117 4.58 -12.86 -1.40
N ILE A 118 4.59 -11.63 -1.93
CA ILE A 118 4.17 -10.45 -1.16
C ILE A 118 2.71 -10.56 -0.73
N LYS A 119 1.81 -11.03 -1.62
CA LYS A 119 0.42 -11.29 -1.27
C LYS A 119 0.28 -12.34 -0.18
N ASP A 120 1.07 -13.41 -0.23
CA ASP A 120 1.02 -14.48 0.76
C ASP A 120 1.50 -14.00 2.13
N ILE A 121 2.54 -13.15 2.20
CA ILE A 121 2.97 -12.49 3.45
C ILE A 121 1.84 -11.63 4.05
N HIS A 122 1.14 -10.84 3.24
CA HIS A 122 -0.02 -10.08 3.75
C HIS A 122 -1.14 -11.01 4.26
N LYS A 123 -1.43 -12.11 3.55
CA LYS A 123 -2.41 -13.11 4.01
C LYS A 123 -2.01 -13.73 5.34
N GLU A 124 -0.73 -13.99 5.57
CA GLU A 124 -0.23 -14.48 6.85
C GLU A 124 -0.53 -13.50 7.99
N TYR A 125 -0.28 -12.20 7.79
CA TYR A 125 -0.61 -11.17 8.79
C TYR A 125 -2.11 -11.07 9.07
N PHE A 126 -2.95 -11.09 8.02
CA PHE A 126 -4.41 -11.12 8.20
C PHE A 126 -4.87 -12.38 8.94
N ALA A 127 -4.31 -13.55 8.61
CA ALA A 127 -4.62 -14.81 9.30
C ALA A 127 -4.15 -14.81 10.77
N ALA A 128 -3.09 -14.06 11.09
CA ALA A 128 -2.61 -13.85 12.45
C ALA A 128 -3.45 -12.84 13.25
N GLY A 129 -4.38 -12.12 12.60
CA GLY A 129 -5.32 -11.20 13.24
C GLY A 129 -5.06 -9.72 13.02
N SER A 130 -4.18 -9.35 12.08
CA SER A 130 -4.04 -7.95 11.66
C SER A 130 -5.33 -7.45 11.01
N ASP A 131 -5.72 -6.21 11.33
CA ASP A 131 -6.87 -5.51 10.74
C ASP A 131 -6.46 -4.59 9.59
N ILE A 132 -5.22 -4.09 9.64
CA ILE A 132 -4.66 -3.09 8.75
C ILE A 132 -3.31 -3.62 8.27
N CYS A 133 -3.00 -3.43 6.99
CA CYS A 133 -1.67 -3.68 6.45
C CYS A 133 -1.07 -2.43 5.83
N GLU A 134 0.24 -2.31 5.88
CA GLU A 134 0.98 -1.34 5.09
C GLU A 134 1.14 -1.84 3.65
N THR A 135 1.30 -0.94 2.69
CA THR A 135 1.78 -1.34 1.36
C THR A 135 3.27 -1.66 1.45
N ASN A 136 3.73 -2.70 0.74
CA ASN A 136 5.17 -2.97 0.58
C ASN A 136 5.85 -1.90 -0.26
#